data_AF-A0A7W0X5G5-F1
#
_entry.id   AF-A0A7W0X5G5-F1
#
_cell.length_a   1.000
_cell.length_b   1.000
_cell.length_c   1.000
_cell.angle_alpha   90.00
_cell.angle_beta   90.00
_cell.angle_gamma   90.00
#
_symmetry.space_group_name_H-M   'P 1'
#
loop_
_entity.id
_entity.type
_entity.pdbx_description
1 polymer ?
#
loop_
_entity_poly.entity_id
_entity_poly.type
_entity_poly.pdbx_seq_one_letter_code
_entity_poly.pdbx_strand_id
1 'polypeptide(L)'
;MATTRDAKGALLRVTRGIVWITQESDPADTVLRAGDNWVLERDGLTVIQAHVDATFCLEGATVVEQTPITPANSLRTRARALLVDYLERSLARRWVPPV
;
A
#
# COMPACT_ATOMS: atom_id res chain seq x y z
N MET A 1 10.89 -5.63 -2.80
CA MET A 1 10.01 -5.98 -1.67
C MET A 1 10.73 -5.58 -0.39
N ALA A 2 10.03 -5.01 0.58
CA ALA A 2 10.55 -4.70 1.91
C ALA A 2 9.54 -5.13 2.99
N THR A 3 10.02 -5.37 4.19
CA THR A 3 9.18 -5.73 5.34
C THR A 3 9.60 -4.92 6.57
N THR A 4 8.65 -4.68 7.47
CA THR A 4 8.88 -4.07 8.78
C THR A 4 7.94 -4.71 9.81
N ARG A 5 8.27 -4.60 11.09
CA ARG A 5 7.50 -5.17 12.19
C ARG A 5 7.27 -4.12 13.26
N ASP A 6 6.05 -4.09 13.81
CA ASP A 6 5.66 -3.25 14.94
C ASP A 6 6.00 -1.76 14.71
N ALA A 7 5.74 -1.30 13.49
CA ALA A 7 6.08 0.03 13.00
C ALA A 7 4.84 0.93 12.87
N LYS A 8 3.79 0.68 13.65
CA LYS A 8 2.62 1.55 13.70
C LYS A 8 3.04 2.99 14.02
N GLY A 9 2.44 3.94 13.32
CA GLY A 9 2.79 5.36 13.43
C GLY A 9 3.95 5.79 12.54
N ALA A 10 4.68 4.86 11.91
CA ALA A 10 5.74 5.20 10.96
C ALA A 10 5.13 5.79 9.69
N LEU A 11 5.77 6.81 9.13
CA LEU A 11 5.33 7.49 7.91
C LEU A 11 6.01 6.87 6.69
N LEU A 12 5.22 6.30 5.80
CA LEU A 12 5.66 5.82 4.50
C LEU A 12 5.43 6.91 3.45
N ARG A 13 6.50 7.30 2.75
CA ARG A 13 6.46 8.26 1.64
C ARG A 13 6.88 7.58 0.35
N VAL A 14 6.06 7.67 -0.69
CA VAL A 14 6.41 7.13 -2.01
C VAL A 14 6.90 8.27 -2.90
N THR A 15 8.17 8.24 -3.29
CA THR A 15 8.77 9.28 -4.14
C THR A 15 8.68 8.93 -5.63
N ARG A 16 8.59 7.63 -5.96
CA ARG A 16 8.42 7.14 -7.34
C ARG A 16 7.66 5.82 -7.38
N GLY A 17 6.88 5.60 -8.43
CA GLY A 17 6.23 4.32 -8.72
C GLY A 17 4.95 4.08 -7.93
N ILE A 18 4.61 2.81 -7.76
CA ILE A 18 3.41 2.33 -7.06
C ILE A 18 3.79 1.20 -6.11
N VAL A 19 3.30 1.25 -4.88
CA VAL A 19 3.49 0.19 -3.88
C VAL A 19 2.14 -0.36 -3.40
N TRP A 20 2.10 -1.66 -3.16
CA TRP A 20 1.07 -2.39 -2.43
C TRP A 20 1.57 -2.61 -1.01
N ILE A 21 0.73 -2.31 -0.02
CA ILE A 21 0.99 -2.53 1.40
C ILE A 21 -0.06 -3.49 1.96
N THR A 22 0.41 -4.53 2.64
CA THR A 22 -0.41 -5.44 3.43
C THR A 22 0.07 -5.38 4.87
N GLN A 23 -0.84 -5.16 5.82
CA GLN A 23 -0.54 -5.20 7.25
C GLN A 23 -1.17 -6.42 7.89
N GLU A 24 -0.44 -7.06 8.81
CA GLU A 24 -0.99 -8.08 9.69
C GLU A 24 -2.17 -7.52 10.48
N SER A 25 -3.22 -8.32 10.64
CA SER A 25 -4.49 -7.93 11.26
C SER A 25 -5.22 -6.76 10.58
N ASP A 26 -4.82 -6.37 9.35
CA ASP A 26 -5.63 -5.51 8.49
C ASP A 26 -6.30 -6.34 7.38
N PRO A 27 -7.65 -6.34 7.29
CA PRO A 27 -8.35 -7.06 6.23
C PRO A 27 -8.22 -6.38 4.85
N ALA A 28 -7.71 -5.16 4.79
CA ALA A 28 -7.59 -4.35 3.59
C ALA A 28 -6.13 -4.08 3.21
N ASP A 29 -5.87 -4.16 1.91
CA ASP A 29 -4.61 -3.71 1.32
C ASP A 29 -4.68 -2.22 0.98
N THR A 30 -3.53 -1.56 1.10
CA THR A 30 -3.37 -0.14 0.73
C THR A 30 -2.46 -0.01 -0.48
N VAL A 31 -2.88 0.76 -1.48
CA VAL A 31 -2.06 1.07 -2.67
C VAL A 31 -1.70 2.55 -2.65
N LEU A 32 -0.39 2.83 -2.70
CA LEU A 32 0.14 4.20 -2.73
C LEU A 32 0.87 4.46 -4.05
N ARG A 33 0.76 5.69 -4.55
CA ARG A 33 1.42 6.22 -5.74
C ARG A 33 2.47 7.25 -5.35
N ALA A 34 3.34 7.60 -6.30
CA ALA A 34 4.27 8.71 -6.13
C ALA A 34 3.56 9.99 -5.67
N GLY A 35 4.09 10.59 -4.60
CA GLY A 35 3.50 11.76 -3.91
C GLY A 35 2.66 11.41 -2.69
N ASP A 36 2.21 10.16 -2.56
CA ASP A 36 1.42 9.73 -1.41
C ASP A 36 2.30 9.60 -0.16
N ASN A 37 1.72 10.03 0.96
CA ASN A 37 2.26 9.83 2.30
C ASN A 37 1.20 9.10 3.12
N TRP A 38 1.60 8.06 3.85
CA TRP A 38 0.67 7.22 4.58
C TRP A 38 1.28 6.71 5.87
N VAL A 39 0.49 6.68 6.94
CA VAL A 39 0.95 6.22 8.26
C VAL A 39 0.54 4.76 8.43
N LEU A 40 1.49 3.91 8.85
CA LEU A 40 1.19 2.52 9.19
C LEU A 40 0.22 2.48 10.38
N GLU A 41 -0.89 1.77 10.25
CA GLU A 41 -1.97 1.84 11.24
C GLU A 41 -2.04 0.64 12.19
N ARG A 42 -1.39 -0.47 11.83
CA ARG A 42 -1.33 -1.71 12.63
C ARG A 42 0.09 -2.04 13.07
N ASP A 43 0.19 -2.62 14.26
CA ASP A 43 1.37 -3.37 14.71
C ASP A 43 1.36 -4.78 14.10
N GLY A 44 2.46 -5.52 14.24
CA GLY A 44 2.70 -6.78 13.54
C GLY A 44 3.48 -6.60 12.23
N LEU A 45 3.48 -7.63 11.39
CA LEU A 45 4.21 -7.62 10.12
C LEU A 45 3.53 -6.71 9.09
N THR A 46 4.29 -5.78 8.52
CA THR A 46 3.89 -5.03 7.33
C THR A 46 4.79 -5.42 6.15
N VAL A 47 4.16 -5.75 5.02
CA VAL A 47 4.85 -6.07 3.76
C VAL A 47 4.58 -4.95 2.77
N ILE A 48 5.65 -4.42 2.17
CA ILE A 48 5.60 -3.38 1.14
C ILE A 48 6.17 -3.96 -0.15
N GLN A 49 5.33 -4.08 -1.16
CA GLN A 49 5.68 -4.63 -2.45
C GLN A 49 5.55 -3.58 -3.54
N ALA A 50 6.63 -3.42 -4.31
CA ALA A 50 6.61 -2.60 -5.51
C ALA A 50 5.75 -3.30 -6.59
N HIS A 51 4.75 -2.60 -7.12
CA HIS A 51 3.93 -3.10 -8.24
C HIS A 51 4.62 -2.87 -9.60
N VAL A 52 5.40 -1.79 -9.66
CA VAL A 52 6.36 -1.44 -10.72
C VAL A 52 7.61 -0.88 -10.04
N ASP A 53 8.67 -0.54 -10.79
CA ASP A 53 9.83 0.17 -10.24
C ASP A 53 9.40 1.34 -9.35
N ALA A 54 9.74 1.25 -8.06
CA ALA A 54 9.30 2.18 -7.04
C ALA A 54 10.44 2.58 -6.10
N THR A 55 10.34 3.80 -5.58
CA THR A 55 11.22 4.34 -4.55
C THR A 55 10.33 4.90 -3.45
N PHE A 56 10.62 4.50 -2.22
CA PHE A 56 9.89 4.93 -1.04
C PHE A 56 10.83 5.02 0.17
N CYS A 57 10.42 5.81 1.16
CA CYS A 57 11.10 5.95 2.44
C CYS A 57 10.12 5.61 3.56
N LEU A 58 10.58 4.89 4.57
CA LEU A 58 9.85 4.66 5.81
C LEU A 58 10.55 5.44 6.93
N GLU A 59 9.87 6.43 7.47
CA GLU A 59 10.37 7.30 8.55
C GLU A 59 9.84 6.79 9.90
N GLY A 60 10.75 6.44 10.80
CA GLY A 60 10.45 5.73 12.05
C GLY A 60 9.60 6.49 13.05
N ALA A 61 8.70 5.75 13.70
CA ALA A 61 7.85 6.16 14.80
C ALA A 61 8.65 6.28 16.11
N THR A 62 9.22 7.44 16.38
CA THR A 62 9.43 7.83 17.79
C THR A 62 8.09 8.33 18.31
N VAL A 63 7.56 7.65 19.34
CA VAL A 63 6.26 7.91 20.01
C VAL A 63 5.77 9.35 19.84
N VAL A 64 4.76 9.54 18.99
CA VAL A 64 3.94 10.75 19.03
C VAL A 64 2.58 10.30 19.54
N GLU A 65 2.26 10.69 20.77
CA GLU A 65 0.92 10.60 21.31
C GLU A 65 -0.02 11.41 20.40
N GLN A 66 -0.81 10.73 19.57
CA GLN A 66 -1.74 11.37 18.64
C GLN A 66 -3.11 11.54 19.30
N THR A 67 -3.45 12.77 19.67
CA THR A 67 -4.83 13.18 20.00
C THR A 67 -5.72 12.94 18.76
N PRO A 68 -6.90 12.30 18.89
CA PRO A 68 -7.65 11.88 17.71
C PRO A 68 -8.26 13.09 17.00
N ILE A 69 -7.79 13.35 15.78
CA ILE A 69 -8.53 14.15 14.80
C ILE A 69 -9.25 13.19 13.85
N THR A 70 -10.58 13.16 13.92
CA THR A 70 -11.42 12.49 12.93
C THR A 70 -11.48 13.35 11.67
N PRO A 71 -11.22 12.77 10.48
CA PRO A 71 -12.04 13.14 9.34
C PRO A 71 -12.61 11.90 8.63
N ALA A 72 -13.90 12.03 8.34
CA ALA A 72 -14.69 11.12 7.53
C ALA A 72 -14.26 11.15 6.05
N ASN A 73 -13.89 9.99 5.50
CA ASN A 73 -14.27 9.52 4.16
C ASN A 73 -13.47 8.27 3.77
N SER A 74 -13.98 7.09 4.11
CA SER A 74 -13.56 5.83 3.48
C SER A 74 -14.67 5.34 2.55
N LEU A 75 -14.81 6.03 1.41
CA LEU A 75 -15.54 5.47 0.28
C LEU A 75 -14.79 4.22 -0.22
N ARG A 76 -15.53 3.12 -0.46
CA ARG A 76 -15.30 2.06 -1.49
C ARG A 76 -15.27 0.62 -0.97
N THR A 77 -16.33 0.23 -0.28
CA THR A 77 -16.74 -1.16 0.04
C THR A 77 -17.03 -2.07 -1.19
N ARG A 78 -16.53 -1.82 -2.42
CA ARG A 78 -16.95 -2.60 -3.62
C ARG A 78 -15.85 -3.03 -4.60
N ALA A 79 -14.56 -2.90 -4.25
CA ALA A 79 -13.48 -3.07 -5.23
C ALA A 79 -12.93 -4.51 -5.41
N ARG A 80 -13.20 -5.45 -4.48
CA ARG A 80 -12.46 -6.72 -4.39
C ARG A 80 -12.73 -7.71 -5.54
N ALA A 81 -13.96 -7.77 -6.08
CA ALA A 81 -14.27 -8.65 -7.22
C ALA A 81 -13.82 -8.07 -8.58
N LEU A 82 -13.79 -6.75 -8.70
CA LEU A 82 -13.41 -6.07 -9.94
C LEU A 82 -11.89 -6.03 -10.15
N LEU A 83 -11.11 -6.08 -9.06
CA LEU A 83 -9.65 -6.00 -9.12
C LEU A 83 -9.00 -7.28 -9.65
N VAL A 84 -9.48 -8.46 -9.22
CA VAL A 84 -8.99 -9.76 -9.73
C VAL A 84 -9.37 -9.95 -11.20
N ASP A 85 -10.62 -9.63 -11.57
CA ASP A 85 -11.11 -9.75 -12.95
C ASP A 85 -10.42 -8.75 -13.92
N TYR A 86 -10.01 -7.56 -13.44
CA TYR A 86 -9.21 -6.61 -14.21
C TYR A 86 -7.76 -7.08 -14.44
N LEU A 87 -7.15 -7.68 -13.41
CA LEU A 87 -5.77 -8.19 -13.49
C LEU A 87 -5.67 -9.41 -14.44
N GLU A 88 -6.64 -10.33 -14.42
CA GLU A 88 -6.63 -11.48 -15.34
C GLU A 88 -6.86 -11.08 -16.81
N ARG A 89 -7.79 -10.15 -17.09
CA ARG A 89 -8.10 -9.73 -18.48
C ARG A 89 -7.02 -8.86 -19.12
N SER A 90 -6.23 -8.15 -18.33
CA SER A 90 -5.17 -7.26 -18.83
C SER A 90 -3.88 -8.01 -19.15
N LEU A 91 -3.61 -9.12 -18.46
CA LEU A 91 -2.47 -10.00 -18.74
C LEU A 91 -2.71 -10.90 -19.96
N ALA A 92 -3.96 -11.32 -20.21
CA ALA A 92 -4.30 -12.22 -21.33
C ALA A 92 -4.24 -11.57 -22.73
N ARG A 93 -4.30 -10.23 -22.85
CA ARG A 93 -4.41 -9.54 -24.15
C ARG A 93 -3.15 -8.90 -24.68
N ARG A 94 -2.03 -8.95 -23.96
CA ARG A 94 -0.82 -8.23 -24.38
C ARG A 94 0.46 -9.04 -24.20
N TRP A 95 0.47 -10.25 -24.76
CA TRP A 95 1.72 -10.89 -25.16
C TRP A 95 1.56 -11.45 -26.58
N VAL A 96 2.17 -10.78 -27.54
CA VAL A 96 2.57 -11.35 -28.83
C VAL A 96 4.10 -11.32 -28.81
N PRO A 97 4.80 -12.47 -28.83
CA PRO A 97 6.26 -12.46 -28.87
C PRO A 97 6.72 -11.86 -30.21
N PRO A 98 7.82 -11.07 -30.23
CA PRO A 98 8.40 -10.63 -31.49
C PRO A 98 8.92 -11.84 -32.28
N VAL A 99 8.57 -11.92 -33.57
CA VAL A 99 9.26 -12.75 -34.58
C VAL A 99 10.38 -11.96 -35.24
#